data_AF-A0A661WKR0-F1
#
_entry.id   AF-A0A661WKR0-F1
#
_cell.length_a   1.000
_cell.length_b   1.000
_cell.length_c   1.000
_cell.angle_alpha   90.00
_cell.angle_beta   90.00
_cell.angle_gamma   90.00
#
_symmetry.space_group_name_H-M   'P 1'
#
loop_
_entity.id
_entity.type
_entity.pdbx_description
1 polymer ?
#
loop_
_entity_poly.entity_id
_entity_poly.type
_entity_poly.pdbx_seq_one_letter_code
_entity_poly.pdbx_strand_id
1 'polypeptide(L)'
;MNHKLFLQYLRQYTLQALERAGDDPSLAADYLEEIKKPGIFSKDRHEKRAALDRATKVFVESRQRSLYVVLKSLGFDDLAKEKL
;
A
#
# COMPACT_ATOMS: atom_id res chain seq x y z
N MET A 1 -3.94 -0.96 -18.45
CA MET A 1 -4.08 -0.64 -17.02
C MET A 1 -4.32 0.86 -16.90
N ASN A 2 -5.39 1.28 -16.23
CA ASN A 2 -5.66 2.68 -15.98
C ASN A 2 -4.77 3.18 -14.83
N HIS A 3 -3.76 3.99 -15.17
CA HIS A 3 -2.76 4.45 -14.22
C HIS A 3 -3.36 5.28 -13.08
N LYS A 4 -4.38 6.10 -13.36
CA LYS A 4 -5.06 6.92 -12.35
C LYS A 4 -5.78 6.06 -11.31
N LEU A 5 -6.50 5.04 -11.76
CA LEU A 5 -7.17 4.08 -10.87
C LEU A 5 -6.17 3.26 -10.06
N PHE A 6 -5.07 2.83 -10.68
CA PHE A 6 -3.97 2.16 -9.97
C PHE A 6 -3.44 3.01 -8.82
N LEU A 7 -3.10 4.29 -9.06
CA LEU A 7 -2.59 5.18 -8.02
C LEU A 7 -3.62 5.43 -6.91
N GLN A 8 -4.91 5.54 -7.26
CA GLN A 8 -5.99 5.67 -6.28
C GLN A 8 -6.05 4.44 -5.36
N TYR A 9 -6.03 3.23 -5.93
CA TYR A 9 -6.05 2.00 -5.13
C TYR A 9 -4.75 1.82 -4.33
N LEU A 10 -3.59 2.18 -4.89
CA LEU A 10 -2.32 2.10 -4.18
C LEU A 10 -2.35 2.96 -2.92
N ARG A 11 -2.83 4.20 -3.06
CA ARG A 11 -3.01 5.12 -1.94
C ARG A 11 -4.01 4.57 -0.93
N GLN A 12 -5.13 4.05 -1.40
CA GLN A 12 -6.17 3.48 -0.54
C GLN A 12 -5.65 2.32 0.31
N TYR A 13 -4.99 1.32 -0.30
CA TYR A 13 -4.45 0.18 0.43
C TYR A 13 -3.36 0.59 1.41
N THR A 14 -2.50 1.54 1.02
CA THR A 14 -1.45 2.06 1.89
C THR A 14 -2.03 2.75 3.13
N LEU A 15 -3.02 3.65 2.95
CA LEU A 15 -3.66 4.34 4.07
C LEU A 15 -4.41 3.37 4.98
N GLN A 16 -5.16 2.42 4.41
CA GLN A 16 -5.86 1.40 5.18
C GLN A 16 -4.90 0.55 6.03
N ALA A 17 -3.75 0.18 5.47
CA ALA A 17 -2.73 -0.58 6.17
C ALA A 17 -2.13 0.22 7.33
N LEU A 18 -1.78 1.49 7.11
CA LEU A 18 -1.21 2.36 8.14
C LEU A 18 -2.20 2.67 9.26
N GLU A 19 -3.47 2.92 8.92
CA GLU A 19 -4.53 3.15 9.91
C GLU A 19 -4.72 1.92 10.81
N ARG A 20 -4.66 0.71 10.25
CA ARG A 20 -4.76 -0.54 11.01
C ARG A 20 -3.51 -0.86 11.82
N ALA A 21 -2.35 -0.50 11.29
CA ALA A 21 -1.05 -0.78 11.89
C ALA A 21 -0.59 0.28 12.91
N GLY A 22 -1.28 1.41 13.02
CA GLY A 22 -0.83 2.53 13.85
C GLY A 22 0.49 3.13 13.33
N ASP A 23 0.59 3.33 12.02
CA ASP A 23 1.80 3.82 11.32
C ASP A 23 3.03 2.89 11.40
N ASP A 24 2.91 1.66 11.93
CA ASP A 24 3.98 0.65 11.96
C ASP A 24 4.12 -0.06 10.60
N PRO A 25 5.27 0.02 9.92
CA PRO A 25 5.47 -0.64 8.61
C PRO A 25 5.43 -2.17 8.66
N SER A 26 5.86 -2.79 9.76
CA SER A 26 5.84 -4.25 9.92
C SER A 26 4.41 -4.75 10.06
N LEU A 27 3.62 -4.13 10.93
CA LEU A 27 2.21 -4.49 11.11
C LEU A 27 1.38 -4.16 9.85
N ALA A 28 1.73 -3.09 9.13
CA ALA A 28 1.10 -2.78 7.85
C ALA A 28 1.42 -3.83 6.78
N ALA A 29 2.63 -4.38 6.77
CA ALA A 29 2.98 -5.49 5.89
C ALA A 29 2.15 -6.75 6.19
N ASP A 30 2.02 -7.11 7.47
CA ASP A 30 1.22 -8.26 7.91
C ASP A 30 -0.25 -8.09 7.46
N TYR A 31 -0.83 -6.92 7.71
CA TYR A 31 -2.19 -6.61 7.27
C TYR A 31 -2.36 -6.75 5.74
N LEU A 32 -1.44 -6.19 4.95
CA LEU A 32 -1.49 -6.23 3.49
C LEU A 32 -1.35 -7.65 2.91
N GLU A 33 -0.65 -8.55 3.60
CA GLU A 33 -0.55 -9.97 3.22
C GLU A 33 -1.87 -10.73 3.48
N GLU A 34 -2.63 -10.33 4.50
CA GLU A 34 -3.92 -10.92 4.86
C GLU A 34 -5.10 -10.43 3.99
N ILE A 35 -4.96 -9.29 3.31
CA ILE A 35 -6.02 -8.75 2.45
C ILE A 35 -6.35 -9.73 1.32
N LYS A 36 -7.64 -10.07 1.21
CA LYS A 36 -8.14 -10.90 0.12
C LYS A 36 -7.92 -10.23 -1.23
N LYS A 37 -7.28 -10.96 -2.15
CA LYS A 37 -7.06 -10.51 -3.53
C LYS A 37 -8.41 -10.26 -4.24
N PRO A 38 -8.49 -9.24 -5.12
CA PRO A 38 -9.70 -8.96 -5.90
C PRO A 38 -10.15 -10.18 -6.74
N GLY A 39 -11.45 -10.48 -6.65
CA GLY A 39 -12.08 -11.59 -7.36
C GLY A 39 -12.12 -11.38 -8.88
N ILE A 40 -12.41 -12.45 -9.64
CA ILE A 40 -12.42 -12.44 -11.11
C ILE A 40 -13.43 -11.43 -11.67
N PHE A 41 -14.59 -11.28 -11.02
CA PHE A 41 -15.66 -10.37 -11.44
C PHE A 41 -15.55 -8.95 -10.85
N SER A 42 -14.47 -8.64 -10.14
CA SER A 42 -14.29 -7.31 -9.57
C SER A 42 -14.04 -6.27 -10.66
N LYS A 43 -14.76 -5.15 -10.61
CA LYS A 43 -14.44 -3.98 -11.42
C LYS A 43 -13.01 -3.51 -11.13
N ASP A 44 -12.27 -3.11 -12.16
CA ASP A 44 -10.90 -2.60 -12.08
C ASP A 44 -9.94 -3.60 -11.40
N ARG A 45 -10.19 -4.90 -11.60
CA ARG A 45 -9.45 -6.01 -10.98
C ARG A 45 -7.94 -5.90 -11.19
N HIS A 46 -7.52 -5.56 -12.41
CA HIS A 46 -6.12 -5.47 -12.76
C HIS A 46 -5.42 -4.36 -11.96
N GLU A 47 -6.05 -3.20 -11.88
CA GLU A 47 -5.56 -2.03 -11.15
C GLU A 47 -5.52 -2.30 -9.65
N LYS A 48 -6.60 -2.84 -9.08
CA LYS A 48 -6.66 -3.19 -7.65
C LYS A 48 -5.61 -4.22 -7.27
N ARG A 49 -5.46 -5.27 -8.08
CA ARG A 49 -4.48 -6.33 -7.83
C ARG A 49 -3.06 -5.81 -7.95
N ALA A 50 -2.75 -5.05 -9.00
CA ALA A 50 -1.44 -4.45 -9.17
C ALA A 50 -1.09 -3.47 -8.03
N ALA A 51 -2.08 -2.68 -7.58
CA ALA A 51 -1.91 -1.77 -6.45
C ALA A 51 -1.66 -2.51 -5.14
N LEU A 52 -2.46 -3.55 -4.84
CA LEU A 52 -2.28 -4.38 -3.65
C LEU A 52 -0.91 -5.06 -3.68
N ASP A 53 -0.57 -5.75 -4.78
CA ASP A 53 0.70 -6.47 -4.92
C ASP A 53 1.90 -5.49 -4.77
N ARG A 54 1.81 -4.26 -5.30
CA ARG A 54 2.85 -3.23 -5.14
C ARG A 54 2.97 -2.73 -3.70
N ALA A 55 1.86 -2.44 -3.03
CA ALA A 55 1.86 -2.03 -1.63
C ALA A 55 2.46 -3.14 -0.76
N THR A 56 1.93 -4.36 -0.85
CA THR A 56 2.42 -5.52 -0.10
C THR A 56 3.93 -5.70 -0.30
N LYS A 57 4.41 -5.69 -1.55
CA LYS A 57 5.83 -5.85 -1.84
C LYS A 57 6.70 -4.82 -1.12
N VAL A 58 6.35 -3.53 -1.24
CA VAL A 58 7.17 -2.45 -0.66
C VAL A 58 7.18 -2.51 0.87
N PHE A 59 6.02 -2.76 1.49
CA PHE A 59 5.92 -2.91 2.94
C PHE A 59 6.68 -4.13 3.44
N VAL A 60 6.57 -5.27 2.76
CA VAL A 60 7.29 -6.51 3.12
C VAL A 60 8.81 -6.35 2.99
N GLU A 61 9.29 -5.79 1.88
CA GLU A 61 10.73 -5.54 1.67
C GLU A 61 11.30 -4.48 2.64
N SER A 62 10.43 -3.63 3.19
CA SER A 62 10.81 -2.51 4.04
C SER A 62 10.30 -2.63 5.47
N ARG A 63 9.94 -3.83 5.96
CA ARG A 63 9.36 -4.07 7.30
C ARG A 63 10.18 -3.42 8.43
N GLN A 64 11.49 -3.37 8.30
CA GLN A 64 12.41 -2.83 9.31
C GLN A 64 12.84 -1.37 9.04
N ARG A 65 12.32 -0.75 7.97
CA ARG A 65 12.65 0.63 7.61
C ARG A 65 11.65 1.57 8.26
N SER A 66 12.06 2.82 8.47
CA SER A 66 11.15 3.89 8.90
C SER A 66 10.00 4.09 7.91
N LEU A 67 8.80 4.40 8.40
CA LEU A 67 7.62 4.70 7.59
C LEU A 67 7.89 5.71 6.46
N TYR A 68 8.70 6.74 6.74
CA TYR A 68 9.13 7.73 5.75
C TYR A 68 9.73 7.09 4.48
N VAL A 69 10.64 6.12 4.64
CA VAL A 69 11.31 5.42 3.53
C VAL A 69 10.32 4.57 2.74
N VAL A 70 9.36 3.94 3.43
CA VAL A 70 8.31 3.12 2.81
C VAL A 70 7.40 3.99 1.94
N LEU A 71 6.90 5.10 2.49
CA LEU A 71 6.03 6.05 1.79
C LEU A 71 6.74 6.69 0.58
N LYS A 72 8.01 7.06 0.73
CA LYS A 72 8.83 7.57 -0.37
C LYS A 72 9.01 6.54 -1.49
N SER A 73 9.19 5.27 -1.14
CA SER A 73 9.31 4.16 -2.11
C SER A 73 8.02 3.87 -2.88
N LEU A 74 6.87 4.28 -2.32
CA LEU A 74 5.56 4.25 -2.97
C LEU A 74 5.24 5.52 -3.78
N GLY A 75 6.11 6.54 -3.74
CA GLY A 75 5.88 7.83 -4.37
C GLY A 75 4.91 8.73 -3.61
N PHE A 76 4.73 8.51 -2.30
CA PHE A 76 3.87 9.29 -1.43
C PHE A 76 4.68 10.30 -0.59
N ASP A 77 5.42 11.17 -1.28
CA ASP A 77 6.30 12.16 -0.63
C ASP A 77 5.55 13.13 0.29
N ASP A 78 4.33 13.52 -0.08
CA ASP A 78 3.52 14.44 0.73
C ASP A 78 3.11 13.79 2.06
N LEU A 79 2.63 12.54 2.02
CA LEU A 79 2.33 11.75 3.22
C LEU A 79 3.57 11.49 4.06
N ALA A 80 4.72 11.28 3.43
CA ALA A 80 5.99 11.06 4.13
C ALA A 80 6.43 12.30 4.91
N LYS A 81 6.18 13.52 4.39
CA LYS A 81 6.48 14.78 5.09
C LYS A 81 5.55 15.06 6.26
N GLU A 82 4.28 14.67 6.17
CA GLU A 82 3.29 14.85 7.26
C GLU A 82 3.55 13.94 8.48
N LYS A 83 4.27 12.82 8.27
CA LYS A 83 4.55 11.80 9.29
C LYS A 83 5.98 11.88 9.87
N LEU A 84 6.71 12.95 9.54
CA LEU A 84 8.02 13.32 10.12
C LEU A 84 7.83 14.21 11.35
#